data_AF-R7AHH5-F1
#
_entry.id   AF-R7AHH5-F1
#
_cell.length_a   1.000
_cell.length_b   1.000
_cell.length_c   1.000
_cell.angle_alpha   90.00
_cell.angle_beta   90.00
_cell.angle_gamma   90.00
#
_symmetry.space_group_name_H-M   'P 1'
#
loop_
_entity.id
_entity.type
_entity.pdbx_description
1 polymer ?
#
loop_
_entity_poly.entity_id
_entity_poly.type
_entity_poly.pdbx_seq_one_letter_code
_entity_poly.pdbx_strand_id
1 'polypeptide(L)' 'MVFATHRLHWLDTLDYLLVLEEGKLVEQGTTTQLFESSAHFATLVRALRGGEAA' A
#
# COMPACT_ATOMS: atom_id res chain seq x y z
N MET A 1 -14.64 0.86 8.36
CA MET A 1 -13.49 0.80 9.31
C MET A 1 -12.24 1.07 8.49
N VAL A 2 -11.36 1.97 8.93
CA VAL A 2 -10.15 2.34 8.17
C VAL A 2 -8.93 1.92 8.99
N PHE A 3 -8.04 1.14 8.38
CA PHE A 3 -6.79 0.70 8.99
C PHE A 3 -5.62 1.45 8.36
N ALA A 4 -4.84 2.15 9.17
CA ALA A 4 -3.60 2.81 8.77
C ALA A 4 -2.43 2.17 9.53
N THR A 5 -1.48 1.58 8.81
CA THR A 5 -0.33 0.88 9.42
C THR A 5 0.91 0.98 8.53
N HIS A 6 2.08 0.97 9.16
CA HIS A 6 3.37 0.85 8.48
C HIS A 6 3.74 -0.62 8.18
N ARG A 7 2.97 -1.60 8.69
CA ARG A 7 3.23 -3.03 8.48
C ARG A 7 2.34 -3.59 7.38
N LEU A 8 2.96 -4.28 6.42
CA LEU A 8 2.31 -4.81 5.22
C LEU A 8 1.56 -6.15 5.43
N HIS A 9 1.65 -6.77 6.61
CA HIS A 9 1.13 -8.13 6.87
C HIS A 9 -0.39 -8.28 6.62
N TRP A 10 -1.13 -7.18 6.63
CA TRP A 10 -2.59 -7.18 6.50
C TRP A 10 -3.10 -6.80 5.11
N LEU A 11 -2.22 -6.39 4.19
CA LEU A 11 -2.64 -5.94 2.86
C LEU A 11 -3.44 -7.01 2.12
N ASP A 12 -3.04 -8.27 2.25
CA ASP A 12 -3.67 -9.41 1.57
C ASP A 12 -5.10 -9.68 2.07
N THR A 13 -5.47 -9.11 3.23
CA THR A 13 -6.81 -9.23 3.83
C THR A 13 -7.68 -7.99 3.66
N LEU A 14 -7.14 -6.92 3.06
CA LEU A 14 -7.90 -5.69 2.83
C LEU A 14 -8.66 -5.79 1.51
N ASP A 15 -9.92 -5.35 1.51
CA ASP A 15 -10.75 -5.33 0.31
C ASP A 15 -10.43 -4.11 -0.59
N TYR A 16 -9.97 -3.02 0.02
CA TYR A 16 -9.74 -1.74 -0.65
C TYR A 16 -8.58 -0.97 -0.02
N LEU A 17 -7.73 -0.37 -0.87
CA LEU A 17 -6.53 0.35 -0.47
C LEU A 17 -6.57 1.80 -0.97
N LEU A 18 -5.96 2.68 -0.17
CA LEU A 18 -5.78 4.10 -0.45
C LEU A 18 -4.28 4.39 -0.29
N VAL A 19 -3.63 4.81 -1.38
CA VAL A 19 -2.21 5.15 -1.39
C VAL A 19 -2.07 6.66 -1.32
N LEU A 20 -1.41 7.12 -0.25
CA LEU A 20 -1.17 8.53 0.02
C LEU A 20 0.32 8.83 -0.16
N GLU A 21 0.62 9.90 -0.89
CA GLU A 21 1.95 10.45 -1.05
C GLU A 21 1.91 11.94 -0.70
N GLU A 22 2.73 12.37 0.26
CA GLU A 22 2.77 13.76 0.75
C GLU A 22 1.39 14.33 1.15
N GLY A 23 0.52 13.49 1.71
CA GLY A 23 -0.84 13.88 2.12
C GLY A 23 -1.84 13.97 0.97
N LYS A 24 -1.48 13.57 -0.25
CA LYS A 24 -2.37 13.50 -1.41
C LYS A 24 -2.70 12.06 -1.75
N LEU A 25 -3.96 11.79 -2.10
CA LEU A 25 -4.38 10.49 -2.59
C LEU A 25 -3.91 10.33 -4.04
N VAL A 26 -2.89 9.51 -4.25
CA VAL A 26 -2.30 9.28 -5.57
C VAL A 26 -2.90 8.05 -6.24
N GLU A 27 -3.40 7.09 -5.47
CA GLU A 27 -4.00 5.87 -6.01
C GLU A 27 -5.01 5.24 -5.05
N GLN A 28 -6.04 4.60 -5.59
CA GLN A 28 -7.05 3.88 -4.81
C GLN A 28 -7.67 2.74 -5.63
N GLY A 29 -8.07 1.67 -4.96
CA GLY A 29 -8.67 0.53 -5.64
C GLY A 29 -8.72 -0.71 -4.76
N THR A 30 -9.18 -1.83 -5.34
CA THR A 30 -9.09 -3.12 -4.67
C THR A 30 -7.65 -3.61 -4.63
N THR A 31 -7.33 -4.42 -3.64
CA THR A 31 -5.99 -4.99 -3.45
C THR A 31 -5.50 -5.68 -4.73
N THR A 32 -6.34 -6.47 -5.38
CA THR A 32 -6.02 -7.13 -6.66
C THR A 32 -5.67 -6.14 -7.77
N GLN A 33 -6.45 -5.08 -7.93
CA GLN A 33 -6.21 -4.06 -8.95
C GLN A 33 -4.89 -3.32 -8.73
N LEU A 34 -4.57 -2.98 -7.49
CA LEU A 34 -3.28 -2.35 -7.18
C LEU A 34 -2.11 -3.32 -7.35
N PHE A 35 -2.26 -4.60 -7.00
CA PHE A 35 -1.20 -5.59 -7.25
C PHE A 35 -0.91 -5.81 -8.74
N GLU A 36 -1.92 -5.74 -9.61
CA GLU A 36 -1.77 -5.98 -11.04
C GLU A 36 -1.33 -4.75 -11.84
N SER A 37 -1.72 -3.55 -11.41
CA SER A 37 -1.59 -2.33 -12.25
C SER A 37 -0.89 -1.15 -11.58
N SER A 38 -0.56 -1.21 -10.28
CA SER A 38 -0.04 -0.05 -9.56
C SER A 38 1.49 -0.01 -9.45
N ALA A 39 2.09 1.00 -10.09
CA ALA A 39 3.51 1.31 -9.91
C ALA A 39 3.79 2.02 -8.56
N HIS A 40 2.86 2.86 -8.08
CA HIS A 40 3.04 3.60 -6.83
C HIS A 40 2.91 2.68 -5.61
N PHE A 41 1.93 1.78 -5.61
CA PHE A 41 1.78 0.76 -4.57
C PHE A 41 2.98 -0.17 -4.52
N ALA A 42 3.48 -0.66 -5.66
CA ALA A 42 4.68 -1.50 -5.70
C ALA A 42 5.91 -0.78 -5.09
N THR A 43 6.06 0.52 -5.37
CA THR A 43 7.11 1.36 -4.79
C THR A 43 6.93 1.51 -3.28
N LEU A 44 5.71 1.77 -2.81
CA LEU A 44 5.37 1.88 -1.40
C LEU A 44 5.61 0.56 -0.65
N VAL A 45 5.17 -0.57 -1.21
CA VAL A 45 5.41 -1.91 -0.66
C VAL A 45 6.92 -2.19 -0.57
N ARG A 46 7.69 -1.85 -1.61
CA ARG A 46 9.16 -2.02 -1.58
C ARG A 46 9.81 -1.15 -0.50
N ALA A 47 9.39 0.11 -0.35
CA ALA A 47 9.88 1.01 0.69
C ALA A 47 9.56 0.48 2.10
N LEU A 48 8.34 -0.02 2.30
CA LEU A 48 7.89 -0.58 3.58
C LEU A 48 8.54 -1.94 3.90
N ARG A 49 8.86 -2.77 2.90
CA ARG A 49 9.63 -4.03 3.07
C ARG A 49 11.12 -3.79 3.29
N GLY A 50 11.66 -2.70 2.76
CA GLY A 50 13.08 -2.33 2.91
C GLY A 50 13.45 -1.73 4.28
N GLY A 51 12.48 -1.56 5.18
CA GLY A 51 12.68 -1.02 6.53
C GLY A 51 13.23 -2.01 7.57
N GLU A 52 13.48 -3.28 7.22
CA GLU A 52 14.16 -4.29 8.07
C GLU A 52 15.67 -4.41 7.78
N ALA A 53 16.31 -3.34 7.31
CA ALA A 53 17.76 -3.27 7.20
C ALA A 53 18.29 -1.96 7.80
N ALA A 54 18.20 -1.85 9.12
CA ALA A 54 19.08 -1.03 9.95
C ALA A 54 19.34 -1.74 11.27
#